data_AF-A0A2N9GK90-F1
#
_entry.id   AF-A0A2N9GK90-F1
#
_cell.length_a   1.000
_cell.length_b   1.000
_cell.length_c   1.000
_cell.angle_alpha   90.00
_cell.angle_beta   90.00
_cell.angle_gamma   90.00
#
_symmetry.space_group_name_H-M   'P 1'
#
loop_
_entity.id
_entity.type
_entity.pdbx_description
1 polymer ?
#
loop_
_entity_poly.entity_id
_entity_poly.type
_entity_poly.pdbx_seq_one_letter_code
_entity_poly.pdbx_strand_id
1 'polypeptide(L)'
;MTKAPPEIDRTTSPISTKAHHLKHHHQRTLSPFSFYSPKLSIYILATCVILFILFHIQYSLRTPPLDPSSPSPSSWSLMHQWRRVINTTTLTSSSSSNCTNEFRSMADKLRHSVTFLPLKDLRYTQTALQGHTWFMSSMYDMHEEGEVQYQQFPSDSSHGRLLCLKGHDNHDGSWNYYALAWPEALPFNATLMKGLTFVSYNHYNYDNIWHGLSAMVPFVAWHKKNGCEMPNRWVLYHWGELRLNMGLWLKTLMEATFNGPPYIEGFEGFGDDSKPVCFEKAVVMRHNEGGMSRERRMEVYDLMRCKARAYCNVSLEGRSAEVNENGVPVIGITMFMRTGPRSFKNETAVIGIFERECAKVDSCRFMVAYSNNLSFCEQVSVLRILFSLPRL
;
A
#
# COMPACT_ATOMS: atom_id res chain seq x y z
N MET A 1 7.07 -52.16 -44.93
CA MET A 1 6.09 -52.56 -43.89
C MET A 1 5.41 -51.28 -43.42
N THR A 2 4.34 -50.86 -44.11
CA THR A 2 2.90 -51.01 -43.74
C THR A 2 2.52 -50.18 -42.52
N LYS A 3 1.50 -49.32 -42.50
CA LYS A 3 0.58 -48.70 -43.49
C LYS A 3 -0.17 -47.62 -42.66
N ALA A 4 -0.42 -46.44 -43.19
CA ALA A 4 -1.30 -45.43 -42.59
C ALA A 4 -2.79 -45.67 -42.99
N PRO A 5 -3.74 -44.78 -42.64
CA PRO A 5 -4.70 -44.77 -41.52
C PRO A 5 -6.14 -45.14 -41.98
N PRO A 6 -7.24 -44.81 -41.24
CA PRO A 6 -7.98 -43.57 -41.56
C PRO A 6 -8.81 -42.90 -40.42
N GLU A 7 -9.49 -41.82 -40.85
CA GLU A 7 -10.29 -40.74 -40.26
C GLU A 7 -11.63 -41.04 -39.52
N ILE A 8 -12.01 -40.05 -38.68
CA ILE A 8 -13.31 -39.35 -38.46
C ILE A 8 -14.58 -40.17 -38.18
N ASP A 9 -15.26 -39.89 -37.05
CA ASP A 9 -16.70 -39.54 -37.10
C ASP A 9 -17.24 -38.76 -35.88
N ARG A 10 -18.45 -38.24 -36.08
CA ARG A 10 -19.12 -37.06 -35.52
C ARG A 10 -20.23 -37.44 -34.51
N THR A 11 -20.53 -36.51 -33.59
CA THR A 11 -21.87 -36.22 -33.01
C THR A 11 -22.46 -37.05 -31.83
N THR A 12 -23.13 -36.29 -30.95
CA THR A 12 -24.41 -36.54 -30.22
C THR A 12 -24.39 -36.97 -28.75
N SER A 13 -24.86 -36.05 -27.88
CA SER A 13 -25.43 -36.27 -26.54
C SER A 13 -26.89 -36.79 -26.60
N PRO A 14 -27.41 -37.45 -25.54
CA PRO A 14 -28.53 -36.85 -24.79
C PRO A 14 -28.67 -37.21 -23.28
N ILE A 15 -29.10 -36.20 -22.50
CA ILE A 15 -30.24 -36.12 -21.53
C ILE A 15 -30.62 -37.37 -20.69
N SER A 16 -30.71 -37.24 -19.34
CA SER A 16 -31.99 -37.26 -18.55
C SER A 16 -31.89 -37.76 -17.08
N THR A 17 -32.39 -36.93 -16.14
CA THR A 17 -33.25 -37.19 -14.93
C THR A 17 -33.00 -38.41 -14.00
N LYS A 18 -33.14 -38.36 -12.66
CA LYS A 18 -34.28 -37.90 -11.84
C LYS A 18 -33.94 -38.07 -10.33
N ALA A 19 -34.61 -37.29 -9.50
CA ALA A 19 -34.50 -37.21 -8.04
C ALA A 19 -35.21 -38.35 -7.27
N HIS A 20 -34.87 -38.54 -5.98
CA HIS A 20 -35.78 -39.09 -4.96
C HIS A 20 -35.57 -38.49 -3.55
N HIS A 21 -36.71 -38.12 -2.95
CA HIS A 21 -36.97 -37.67 -1.58
C HIS A 21 -36.88 -38.80 -0.53
N LEU A 22 -36.67 -38.44 0.76
CA LEU A 22 -37.38 -39.08 1.88
C LEU A 22 -37.57 -38.10 3.08
N LYS A 23 -38.68 -38.28 3.81
CA LYS A 23 -39.26 -37.43 4.88
C LYS A 23 -39.28 -38.19 6.23
N HIS A 24 -39.68 -37.46 7.29
CA HIS A 24 -40.24 -37.86 8.62
C HIS A 24 -39.30 -37.68 9.83
N HIS A 25 -39.70 -37.31 11.07
CA HIS A 25 -41.00 -37.16 11.74
C HIS A 25 -40.90 -36.23 12.98
N HIS A 26 -42.05 -35.75 13.47
CA HIS A 26 -42.32 -34.89 14.65
C HIS A 26 -41.94 -35.41 16.05
N GLN A 27 -41.72 -34.49 17.00
CA GLN A 27 -42.16 -34.63 18.41
C GLN A 27 -42.46 -33.25 19.05
N ARG A 28 -43.59 -33.18 19.78
CA ARG A 28 -44.11 -32.03 20.55
C ARG A 28 -44.12 -32.42 22.03
N THR A 29 -43.64 -31.56 22.92
CA THR A 29 -43.85 -31.63 24.38
C THR A 29 -44.07 -30.23 24.96
N LEU A 30 -44.90 -30.16 26.01
CA LEU A 30 -45.64 -29.01 26.51
C LEU A 30 -44.83 -27.93 27.24
N SER A 31 -45.34 -26.70 27.15
CA SER A 31 -44.92 -25.49 27.88
C SER A 31 -45.43 -25.43 29.33
N PRO A 32 -44.74 -24.66 30.19
CA PRO A 32 -45.40 -23.94 31.27
C PRO A 32 -45.18 -22.40 31.18
N PHE A 33 -46.25 -21.65 31.44
CA PHE A 33 -46.32 -20.22 31.78
C PHE A 33 -45.82 -19.18 30.75
N SER A 34 -46.75 -18.72 29.91
CA SER A 34 -46.61 -17.50 29.09
C SER A 34 -46.99 -16.26 29.91
N PHE A 35 -45.98 -15.49 30.33
CA PHE A 35 -46.11 -14.07 30.71
C PHE A 35 -45.41 -13.16 29.70
N TYR A 36 -45.31 -13.57 28.43
CA TYR A 36 -44.71 -12.75 27.38
C TYR A 36 -45.77 -12.40 26.34
N SER A 37 -46.45 -11.29 26.57
CA SER A 37 -47.17 -10.63 25.48
C SER A 37 -46.13 -10.09 24.49
N PRO A 38 -46.17 -10.45 23.20
CA PRO A 38 -45.22 -9.92 22.20
C PRO A 38 -45.26 -8.39 22.14
N LYS A 39 -46.38 -7.76 22.54
CA LYS A 39 -46.47 -6.30 22.67
C LYS A 39 -45.54 -5.76 23.76
N LEU A 40 -45.43 -6.43 24.92
CA LEU A 40 -44.54 -6.01 26.01
C LEU A 40 -43.07 -6.10 25.60
N SER A 41 -42.70 -7.17 24.86
CA SER A 41 -41.35 -7.33 24.31
C SER A 41 -41.00 -6.19 23.33
N ILE A 42 -41.94 -5.81 22.47
CA ILE A 42 -41.76 -4.67 21.54
C ILE A 42 -41.61 -3.35 22.31
N TYR A 43 -42.40 -3.11 23.36
CA TYR A 43 -42.26 -1.90 24.17
C TYR A 43 -40.92 -1.84 24.92
N ILE A 44 -40.45 -2.97 25.47
CA ILE A 44 -39.14 -3.04 26.13
C ILE A 44 -38.02 -2.78 25.12
N LEU A 45 -38.08 -3.41 23.94
CA LEU A 45 -37.09 -3.20 22.88
C LEU A 45 -37.06 -1.74 22.40
N ALA A 46 -38.23 -1.14 22.16
CA ALA A 46 -38.34 0.26 21.77
C ALA A 46 -37.79 1.20 22.85
N THR A 47 -38.07 0.91 24.13
CA THR A 47 -37.54 1.68 25.25
C THR A 47 -36.01 1.56 25.34
N CYS A 48 -35.45 0.37 25.14
CA CYS A 48 -34.00 0.15 25.10
C CYS A 48 -33.33 0.91 23.95
N VAL A 49 -33.94 0.92 22.75
CA VAL A 49 -33.43 1.65 21.59
C VAL A 49 -33.47 3.16 21.84
N ILE A 50 -34.57 3.68 22.41
CA ILE A 50 -34.68 5.10 22.75
C ILE A 50 -33.64 5.50 23.81
N LEU A 51 -33.46 4.68 24.86
CA LEU A 51 -32.43 4.93 25.87
C LEU A 51 -31.02 4.88 25.29
N PHE A 52 -30.74 3.95 24.36
CA PHE A 52 -29.46 3.87 23.66
C PHE A 52 -29.20 5.13 22.82
N ILE A 53 -30.20 5.59 22.07
CA ILE A 53 -30.11 6.84 21.27
C ILE A 53 -29.90 8.04 22.19
N LEU A 54 -30.65 8.16 23.29
CA LEU A 54 -30.49 9.25 24.25
C LEU A 54 -29.11 9.23 24.91
N PHE A 55 -28.60 8.04 25.29
CA PHE A 55 -27.25 7.90 25.84
C PHE A 55 -26.19 8.26 24.80
N HIS A 56 -26.39 7.89 23.54
CA HIS A 56 -25.49 8.27 22.46
C HIS A 56 -25.48 9.77 22.21
N ILE A 57 -26.65 10.41 22.16
CA ILE A 57 -26.80 11.85 22.01
C ILE A 57 -26.17 12.58 23.20
N GLN A 58 -26.39 12.10 24.42
CA GLN A 58 -25.81 12.71 25.63
C GLN A 58 -24.28 12.51 25.71
N TYR A 59 -23.75 11.40 25.18
CA TYR A 59 -22.32 11.17 25.05
C TYR A 59 -21.70 12.05 23.94
N SER A 60 -22.39 12.20 22.80
CA SER A 60 -21.98 13.05 21.68
C SER A 60 -22.09 14.55 21.97
N LEU A 61 -23.00 14.97 22.86
CA LEU A 61 -23.17 16.37 23.28
C LEU A 61 -22.29 16.75 24.49
N ARG A 62 -21.65 15.78 25.17
CA ARG A 62 -20.78 16.02 26.33
C ARG A 62 -19.29 16.04 25.99
N THR A 63 -18.92 15.95 24.72
CA THR A 63 -17.59 16.38 24.29
C THR A 63 -17.54 17.92 24.27
N PRO A 64 -16.67 18.57 25.08
CA PRO A 64 -16.44 20.00 24.93
C PRO A 64 -15.88 20.27 23.51
N PRO A 65 -16.10 21.46 22.94
CA PRO A 65 -15.52 21.79 21.64
C PRO A 65 -14.00 21.72 21.76
N LEU A 66 -13.37 20.82 21.00
CA LEU A 66 -11.93 20.86 20.79
C LEU A 66 -11.60 22.11 19.97
N ASP A 67 -10.79 22.99 20.54
CA ASP A 67 -10.16 24.09 19.82
C ASP A 67 -9.39 23.55 18.59
N PRO A 68 -9.39 24.25 17.43
CA PRO A 68 -8.77 23.76 16.19
C PRO A 68 -7.23 23.75 16.17
N SER A 69 -6.56 23.84 17.32
CA SER A 69 -5.10 24.08 17.38
C SER A 69 -4.31 23.12 18.27
N SER A 70 -4.88 21.99 18.69
CA SER A 70 -4.14 20.96 19.46
C SER A 70 -4.08 19.62 18.73
N PRO A 71 -2.89 19.03 18.50
CA PRO A 71 -2.75 17.70 17.92
C PRO A 71 -3.15 16.62 18.92
N SER A 72 -3.73 15.53 18.41
CA SER A 72 -4.05 14.28 19.12
C SER A 72 -2.88 13.83 20.01
N PRO A 73 -3.13 13.11 21.13
CA PRO A 73 -2.07 12.67 22.04
C PRO A 73 -1.22 11.62 21.33
N SER A 74 -0.18 12.10 20.64
CA SER A 74 0.87 11.28 20.06
C SER A 74 1.62 10.57 21.18
N SER A 75 2.18 9.39 20.91
CA SER A 75 3.10 8.67 21.81
C SER A 75 4.26 9.56 22.32
N TRP A 76 4.50 10.69 21.66
CA TRP A 76 5.43 11.74 22.04
C TRP A 76 5.02 12.50 23.31
N SER A 77 3.73 12.64 23.61
CA SER A 77 3.23 13.18 24.87
C SER A 77 3.74 12.36 26.05
N LEU A 78 3.59 11.03 25.97
CA LEU A 78 4.18 10.09 26.93
C LEU A 78 5.70 10.20 26.94
N MET A 79 6.37 10.23 25.78
CA MET A 79 7.84 10.37 25.70
C MET A 79 8.36 11.64 26.39
N HIS A 80 7.72 12.78 26.19
CA HIS A 80 8.07 14.04 26.86
C HIS A 80 7.75 14.02 28.34
N GLN A 81 6.65 13.38 28.74
CA GLN A 81 6.27 13.19 30.13
C GLN A 81 7.29 12.30 30.86
N TRP A 82 7.76 11.22 30.24
CA TRP A 82 8.81 10.35 30.76
C TRP A 82 10.19 11.01 30.81
N ARG A 83 10.58 11.74 29.75
CA ARG A 83 11.83 12.52 29.74
C ARG A 83 11.83 13.60 30.84
N ARG A 84 10.67 14.19 31.13
CA ARG A 84 10.49 15.13 32.24
C ARG A 84 10.57 14.44 33.59
N VAL A 85 9.97 13.26 33.77
CA VAL A 85 10.10 12.46 35.01
C VAL A 85 11.56 12.09 35.28
N ILE A 86 12.31 11.67 34.25
CA ILE A 86 13.74 11.34 34.36
C ILE A 86 14.58 12.56 34.76
N ASN A 87 14.32 13.73 34.16
CA ASN A 87 15.04 14.97 34.50
C ASN A 87 14.65 15.55 35.87
N THR A 88 13.50 15.17 36.43
CA THR A 88 13.04 15.67 37.74
C THR A 88 13.53 14.77 38.88
N THR A 89 13.79 13.48 38.62
CA THR A 89 14.28 12.52 39.64
C THR A 89 15.78 12.66 39.96
N THR A 90 16.54 13.42 39.18
CA THR A 90 17.95 13.75 39.47
C THR A 90 18.11 14.79 40.59
N LEU A 91 17.03 15.37 41.11
CA LEU A 91 17.07 16.41 42.16
C LEU A 91 16.67 15.93 43.57
N THR A 92 16.31 14.66 43.76
CA THR A 92 15.99 14.09 45.09
C THR A 92 16.68 12.75 45.32
N SER A 93 17.86 12.82 45.93
CA SER A 93 18.76 11.70 46.19
C SER A 93 18.46 11.03 47.53
N SER A 94 18.09 9.74 47.51
CA SER A 94 18.54 8.70 48.47
C SER A 94 17.83 7.35 48.32
N SER A 95 16.67 7.28 47.63
CA SER A 95 15.97 6.02 47.28
C SER A 95 16.00 5.66 45.80
N SER A 96 16.61 6.50 44.95
CA SER A 96 16.51 6.44 43.48
C SER A 96 17.47 5.48 42.79
N SER A 97 18.51 4.97 43.48
CA SER A 97 19.54 4.12 42.87
C SER A 97 19.08 2.69 42.58
N ASN A 98 18.26 2.09 43.46
CA ASN A 98 17.74 0.74 43.23
C ASN A 98 16.71 0.71 42.08
N CYS A 99 15.79 1.67 42.04
CA CYS A 99 14.81 1.72 40.96
C CYS A 99 15.47 1.95 39.60
N THR A 100 16.46 2.84 39.48
CA THR A 100 17.17 3.04 38.20
C THR A 100 17.95 1.79 37.77
N ASN A 101 18.51 1.04 38.71
CA ASN A 101 19.19 -0.22 38.40
C ASN A 101 18.21 -1.33 37.95
N GLU A 102 17.03 -1.42 38.57
CA GLU A 102 15.98 -2.34 38.15
C GLU A 102 15.44 -1.99 36.75
N PHE A 103 15.20 -0.71 36.47
CA PHE A 103 14.78 -0.25 35.14
C PHE A 103 15.82 -0.56 34.06
N ARG A 104 17.11 -0.32 34.35
CA ARG A 104 18.20 -0.70 33.44
C ARG A 104 18.26 -2.21 33.22
N SER A 105 18.12 -3.01 34.28
CA SER A 105 18.08 -4.47 34.19
C SER A 105 16.89 -4.96 33.35
N MET A 106 15.71 -4.37 33.50
CA MET A 106 14.54 -4.68 32.69
C MET A 106 14.74 -4.28 31.23
N ALA A 107 15.26 -3.07 30.97
CA ALA A 107 15.59 -2.63 29.62
C ALA A 107 16.60 -3.59 28.97
N ASP A 108 17.66 -3.98 29.67
CA ASP A 108 18.63 -4.95 29.15
C ASP A 108 18.00 -6.32 28.87
N LYS A 109 17.11 -6.82 29.73
CA LYS A 109 16.36 -8.06 29.44
C LYS A 109 15.50 -7.91 28.18
N LEU A 110 14.82 -6.77 28.01
CA LEU A 110 14.03 -6.49 26.82
C LEU A 110 14.91 -6.47 25.56
N ARG A 111 16.10 -5.87 25.62
CA ARG A 111 17.07 -5.84 24.51
C ARG A 111 17.51 -7.24 24.11
N HIS A 112 17.79 -8.11 25.08
CA HIS A 112 18.14 -9.52 24.83
C HIS A 112 16.96 -10.34 24.29
N SER A 113 15.72 -9.95 24.60
CA SER A 113 14.52 -10.66 24.14
C SER A 113 14.10 -10.33 22.72
N VAL A 114 14.77 -9.39 22.04
CA VAL A 114 14.43 -9.03 20.66
C VAL A 114 14.79 -10.17 19.72
N THR A 115 13.77 -10.83 19.18
CA THR A 115 13.91 -11.92 18.22
C THR A 115 13.83 -11.40 16.80
N PHE A 116 14.86 -11.69 16.00
CA PHE A 116 14.86 -11.42 14.57
C PHE A 116 14.26 -12.60 13.80
N LEU A 117 13.28 -12.29 12.95
CA LEU A 117 12.61 -13.22 12.06
C LEU A 117 13.04 -12.95 10.61
N PRO A 118 13.13 -13.97 9.74
CA PRO A 118 13.48 -13.74 8.35
C PRO A 118 12.41 -12.89 7.66
N LEU A 119 12.84 -11.90 6.88
CA LEU A 119 11.94 -11.13 6.02
C LEU A 119 11.23 -12.06 5.06
N LYS A 120 11.95 -12.98 4.40
CA LYS A 120 11.40 -14.01 3.53
C LYS A 120 11.10 -15.29 4.32
N ASP A 121 9.85 -15.46 4.73
CA ASP A 121 9.38 -16.69 5.39
C ASP A 121 9.12 -17.80 4.38
N LEU A 122 10.05 -18.75 4.30
CA LEU A 122 10.02 -19.85 3.34
C LEU A 122 8.80 -20.77 3.49
N ARG A 123 8.13 -20.76 4.65
CA ARG A 123 6.89 -21.53 4.88
C ARG A 123 5.75 -21.07 3.96
N TYR A 124 5.77 -19.81 3.53
CA TYR A 124 4.73 -19.20 2.68
C TYR A 124 5.19 -19.01 1.23
N THR A 125 6.27 -19.66 0.79
CA THR A 125 6.80 -19.51 -0.58
C THR A 125 5.75 -19.79 -1.66
N GLN A 126 4.89 -20.79 -1.45
CA GLN A 126 3.83 -21.17 -2.41
C GLN A 126 2.62 -20.21 -2.41
N THR A 127 2.51 -19.37 -1.39
CA THR A 127 1.40 -18.41 -1.20
C THR A 127 1.94 -17.00 -0.97
N ALA A 128 3.10 -16.67 -1.57
CA ALA A 128 3.85 -15.44 -1.34
C ALA A 128 3.03 -14.15 -1.53
N LEU A 129 1.95 -14.21 -2.34
CA LEU A 129 1.05 -13.09 -2.65
C LEU A 129 -0.28 -13.11 -1.88
N GLN A 130 -0.52 -14.07 -1.00
CA GLN A 130 -1.80 -14.27 -0.31
C GLN A 130 -1.71 -13.92 1.18
N GLY A 131 -2.75 -13.24 1.70
CA GLY A 131 -2.92 -12.99 3.13
C GLY A 131 -1.67 -12.37 3.78
N HIS A 132 -1.09 -13.07 4.76
CA HIS A 132 0.11 -12.63 5.49
C HIS A 132 1.36 -12.41 4.63
N THR A 133 1.36 -12.83 3.36
CA THR A 133 2.55 -12.90 2.49
C THR A 133 3.72 -13.66 3.15
N TRP A 134 4.72 -14.03 2.38
CA TRP A 134 5.99 -14.47 2.96
C TRP A 134 6.82 -13.32 3.58
N PHE A 135 6.52 -12.06 3.27
CA PHE A 135 7.35 -10.91 3.66
C PHE A 135 6.86 -10.38 5.00
N MET A 136 7.67 -10.45 6.06
CA MET A 136 7.21 -10.10 7.42
C MET A 136 5.95 -10.86 7.86
N SER A 137 5.91 -12.17 7.59
CA SER A 137 4.73 -13.03 7.73
C SER A 137 4.11 -13.07 9.14
N SER A 138 4.83 -12.70 10.20
CA SER A 138 4.32 -12.74 11.57
C SER A 138 3.43 -11.54 11.93
N MET A 139 3.26 -10.59 11.00
CA MET A 139 2.52 -9.36 11.21
C MET A 139 1.26 -9.32 10.33
N TYR A 140 0.22 -8.67 10.87
CA TYR A 140 -1.01 -8.37 10.16
C TYR A 140 -0.95 -6.93 9.63
N ASP A 141 -1.50 -6.72 8.44
CA ASP A 141 -1.68 -5.39 7.89
C ASP A 141 -2.90 -4.72 8.53
N MET A 142 -2.82 -3.40 8.69
CA MET A 142 -3.98 -2.58 8.96
C MET A 142 -4.86 -2.58 7.73
N HIS A 143 -6.15 -2.83 7.94
CA HIS A 143 -7.14 -2.87 6.89
C HIS A 143 -8.29 -1.92 7.22
N GLU A 144 -8.59 -1.06 6.26
CA GLU A 144 -9.77 -0.21 6.25
C GLU A 144 -10.43 -0.39 4.87
N GLU A 145 -11.76 -0.42 4.86
CA GLU A 145 -12.51 -0.70 3.65
C GLU A 145 -12.22 0.34 2.56
N GLY A 146 -11.81 -0.13 1.38
CA GLY A 146 -11.49 0.73 0.24
C GLY A 146 -10.12 1.43 0.31
N GLU A 147 -9.33 1.21 1.35
CA GLU A 147 -8.01 1.81 1.54
C GLU A 147 -6.87 0.80 1.31
N VAL A 148 -5.64 1.32 1.30
CA VAL A 148 -4.42 0.50 1.21
C VAL A 148 -4.23 -0.38 2.44
N GLN A 149 -3.67 -1.56 2.23
CA GLN A 149 -3.20 -2.45 3.30
C GLN A 149 -1.73 -2.15 3.61
N TYR A 150 -1.44 -1.83 4.87
CA TYR A 150 -0.09 -1.44 5.30
C TYR A 150 0.18 -1.81 6.75
N GLN A 151 1.45 -1.83 7.13
CA GLN A 151 1.86 -1.90 8.53
C GLN A 151 2.48 -0.57 8.93
N GLN A 152 2.28 -0.15 10.18
CA GLN A 152 2.83 1.09 10.69
C GLN A 152 3.53 0.83 12.02
N PHE A 153 4.68 1.48 12.20
CA PHE A 153 5.50 1.38 13.40
C PHE A 153 5.98 2.78 13.79
N PRO A 154 5.93 3.15 15.09
CA PRO A 154 5.13 2.50 16.13
C PRO A 154 3.62 2.62 15.84
N SER A 155 2.83 1.69 16.35
CA SER A 155 1.36 1.70 16.31
C SER A 155 0.78 0.91 17.47
N ASP A 156 -0.54 0.96 17.65
CA ASP A 156 -1.23 0.17 18.68
C ASP A 156 -1.06 -1.34 18.44
N SER A 157 -1.04 -1.78 17.17
CA SER A 157 -0.82 -3.19 16.80
C SER A 157 0.62 -3.63 17.05
N SER A 158 1.58 -2.72 16.93
CA SER A 158 2.95 -2.98 17.36
C SER A 158 3.17 -2.76 18.87
N HIS A 159 2.13 -2.37 19.62
CA HIS A 159 2.24 -1.96 21.02
C HIS A 159 3.31 -0.87 21.23
N GLY A 160 3.42 0.10 20.34
CA GLY A 160 4.41 1.16 20.44
C GLY A 160 5.85 0.75 20.09
N ARG A 161 6.09 -0.49 19.65
CA ARG A 161 7.41 -0.97 19.23
C ARG A 161 7.78 -0.45 17.85
N LEU A 162 9.07 -0.16 17.68
CA LEU A 162 9.71 0.26 16.43
C LEU A 162 10.04 -0.96 15.56
N LEU A 163 10.04 -0.75 14.24
CA LEU A 163 10.55 -1.73 13.29
C LEU A 163 12.08 -1.65 13.26
N CYS A 164 12.73 -2.80 13.42
CA CYS A 164 14.16 -2.97 13.21
C CYS A 164 14.41 -3.94 12.07
N LEU A 165 15.31 -3.59 11.15
CA LEU A 165 15.79 -4.44 10.08
C LEU A 165 17.24 -4.83 10.33
N LYS A 166 17.65 -5.99 9.81
CA LYS A 166 19.02 -6.51 9.92
C LYS A 166 19.34 -7.32 8.66
N GLY A 167 20.58 -7.26 8.20
CA GLY A 167 21.00 -7.81 6.92
C GLY A 167 20.76 -6.84 5.77
N HIS A 168 21.61 -6.93 4.75
CA HIS A 168 21.55 -6.12 3.53
C HIS A 168 21.86 -6.98 2.28
N ASP A 169 21.47 -8.25 2.32
CA ASP A 169 21.68 -9.19 1.23
C ASP A 169 20.80 -8.82 0.04
N ASN A 170 21.42 -8.68 -1.14
CA ASN A 170 20.79 -8.32 -2.41
C ASN A 170 20.65 -9.48 -3.39
N HIS A 171 20.94 -10.72 -2.95
CA HIS A 171 20.89 -11.96 -3.73
C HIS A 171 20.02 -13.05 -3.09
N ASP A 172 20.01 -13.20 -1.77
CA ASP A 172 19.18 -14.13 -1.02
C ASP A 172 18.39 -13.43 0.09
N GLY A 173 17.11 -13.19 -0.18
CA GLY A 173 16.22 -12.52 0.75
C GLY A 173 15.94 -13.25 2.08
N SER A 174 16.38 -14.50 2.24
CA SER A 174 16.30 -15.22 3.52
C SER A 174 17.35 -14.77 4.54
N TRP A 175 18.37 -14.02 4.09
CA TRP A 175 19.44 -13.44 4.92
C TRP A 175 19.13 -12.02 5.39
N ASN A 176 17.94 -11.52 5.11
CA ASN A 176 17.43 -10.26 5.65
C ASN A 176 16.36 -10.56 6.71
N TYR A 177 16.35 -9.78 7.78
CA TYR A 177 15.56 -10.04 8.97
C TYR A 177 14.85 -8.79 9.46
N TYR A 178 13.76 -8.99 10.20
CA TYR A 178 13.04 -7.94 10.91
C TYR A 178 12.81 -8.34 12.37
N ALA A 179 12.67 -7.33 13.22
CA ALA A 179 12.25 -7.47 14.61
C ALA A 179 11.46 -6.24 15.05
N LEU A 180 10.77 -6.37 16.19
CA LEU A 180 10.12 -5.24 16.87
C LEU A 180 10.82 -5.00 18.20
N ALA A 181 11.16 -3.74 18.49
CA ALA A 181 11.82 -3.35 19.73
C ALA A 181 11.17 -2.12 20.35
N TRP A 182 11.20 -2.04 21.68
CA TRP A 182 10.75 -0.84 22.39
C TRP A 182 11.74 0.31 22.15
N PRO A 183 11.27 1.56 22.00
CA PRO A 183 12.14 2.72 21.78
C PRO A 183 13.26 2.86 22.83
N GLU A 184 12.98 2.51 24.08
CA GLU A 184 13.91 2.60 25.22
C GLU A 184 14.82 1.37 25.36
N ALA A 185 14.57 0.31 24.60
CA ALA A 185 15.25 -0.98 24.71
C ALA A 185 15.57 -1.55 23.31
N LEU A 186 16.22 -0.74 22.47
CA LEU A 186 16.69 -1.17 21.15
C LEU A 186 17.75 -2.28 21.24
N PRO A 187 17.84 -3.19 20.25
CA PRO A 187 18.87 -4.23 20.23
C PRO A 187 20.29 -3.67 20.43
N PHE A 188 21.20 -4.51 20.91
CA PHE A 188 22.59 -4.11 21.05
C PHE A 188 23.17 -3.66 19.70
N ASN A 189 23.93 -2.56 19.75
CA ASN A 189 24.55 -1.92 18.59
C ASN A 189 23.57 -1.46 17.49
N ALA A 190 22.28 -1.35 17.82
CA ALA A 190 21.29 -0.86 16.86
C ALA A 190 21.49 0.64 16.57
N THR A 191 21.33 1.01 15.30
CA THR A 191 21.21 2.42 14.92
C THR A 191 19.74 2.82 14.85
N LEU A 192 19.37 3.93 15.50
CA LEU A 192 18.05 4.52 15.34
C LEU A 192 18.05 5.58 14.24
N MET A 193 17.28 5.31 13.19
CA MET A 193 17.05 6.18 12.05
C MET A 193 15.84 7.06 12.30
N LYS A 194 16.08 8.38 12.41
CA LYS A 194 15.03 9.38 12.63
C LYS A 194 14.23 9.66 11.35
N GLY A 195 12.98 10.10 11.54
CA GLY A 195 12.05 10.44 10.47
C GLY A 195 11.21 9.26 9.99
N LEU A 196 10.45 9.50 8.92
CA LEU A 196 9.57 8.52 8.30
C LEU A 196 10.34 7.67 7.27
N THR A 197 10.28 6.36 7.44
CA THR A 197 10.80 5.40 6.48
C THR A 197 9.66 4.67 5.77
N PHE A 198 9.69 4.66 4.44
CA PHE A 198 8.86 3.77 3.65
C PHE A 198 9.62 2.46 3.38
N VAL A 199 8.99 1.33 3.69
CA VAL A 199 9.55 -0.01 3.45
C VAL A 199 8.66 -0.72 2.44
N SER A 200 9.14 -0.82 1.21
CA SER A 200 8.40 -1.43 0.11
C SER A 200 8.85 -2.87 -0.08
N TYR A 201 7.91 -3.80 -0.06
CA TYR A 201 8.11 -5.14 -0.59
C TYR A 201 7.35 -5.29 -1.90
N ASN A 202 8.05 -5.73 -2.94
CA ASN A 202 7.46 -6.01 -4.24
C ASN A 202 7.82 -7.44 -4.67
N HIS A 203 6.86 -8.19 -5.18
CA HIS A 203 7.11 -9.55 -5.68
C HIS A 203 7.68 -9.57 -7.11
N TYR A 204 7.65 -8.46 -7.83
CA TYR A 204 8.02 -8.46 -9.25
C TYR A 204 9.38 -7.80 -9.53
N ASN A 205 9.47 -6.47 -9.49
CA ASN A 205 10.71 -5.68 -9.49
C ASN A 205 10.34 -4.17 -9.56
N TYR A 206 11.33 -3.31 -9.35
CA TYR A 206 11.17 -1.86 -9.44
C TYR A 206 11.62 -1.25 -10.78
N ASP A 207 12.22 -2.05 -11.67
CA ASP A 207 12.70 -1.57 -12.97
C ASP A 207 11.59 -1.51 -14.03
N ASN A 208 10.65 -2.46 -13.96
CA ASN A 208 9.49 -2.45 -14.84
C ASN A 208 8.48 -1.39 -14.36
N ILE A 209 8.06 -0.51 -15.26
CA ILE A 209 7.13 0.59 -14.95
C ILE A 209 5.85 0.08 -14.29
N TRP A 210 5.24 -1.00 -14.80
CA TRP A 210 3.98 -1.52 -14.26
C TRP A 210 4.15 -2.10 -12.86
N HIS A 211 5.18 -2.92 -12.70
CA HIS A 211 5.48 -3.56 -11.44
C HIS A 211 5.86 -2.55 -10.36
N GLY A 212 6.78 -1.65 -10.69
CA GLY A 212 7.24 -0.60 -9.79
C GLY A 212 6.12 0.36 -9.41
N LEU A 213 5.31 0.79 -10.38
CA LEU A 213 4.16 1.65 -10.12
C LEU A 213 3.18 1.01 -9.15
N SER A 214 2.82 -0.25 -9.38
CA SER A 214 1.87 -0.97 -8.51
C SER A 214 2.35 -1.11 -7.06
N ALA A 215 3.67 -1.08 -6.83
CA ALA A 215 4.27 -1.10 -5.49
C ALA A 215 4.38 0.30 -4.85
N MET A 216 4.48 1.36 -5.65
CA MET A 216 4.61 2.74 -5.14
C MET A 216 3.26 3.44 -4.90
N VAL A 217 2.23 3.11 -5.70
CA VAL A 217 0.88 3.71 -5.58
C VAL A 217 0.32 3.62 -4.15
N PRO A 218 0.48 2.50 -3.41
CA PRO A 218 0.00 2.43 -2.03
C PRO A 218 0.61 3.48 -1.09
N PHE A 219 1.90 3.81 -1.27
CA PHE A 219 2.55 4.85 -0.49
C PHE A 219 1.99 6.24 -0.80
N VAL A 220 1.63 6.51 -2.06
CA VAL A 220 1.00 7.78 -2.44
C VAL A 220 -0.42 7.89 -1.84
N ALA A 221 -1.16 6.79 -1.81
CA ALA A 221 -2.47 6.74 -1.13
C ALA A 221 -2.33 7.01 0.37
N TRP A 222 -1.36 6.36 1.02
CA TRP A 222 -1.06 6.56 2.44
C TRP A 222 -0.63 8.01 2.70
N HIS A 223 0.26 8.56 1.89
CA HIS A 223 0.72 9.95 1.95
C HIS A 223 -0.47 10.92 1.90
N LYS A 224 -1.35 10.76 0.90
CA LYS A 224 -2.56 11.60 0.76
C LYS A 224 -3.46 11.50 2.00
N LYS A 225 -3.64 10.30 2.56
CA LYS A 225 -4.46 10.07 3.76
C LYS A 225 -3.88 10.75 5.00
N ASN A 226 -2.55 10.73 5.14
CA ASN A 226 -1.85 11.18 6.35
C ASN A 226 -1.31 12.60 6.22
N GLY A 227 -2.13 13.51 5.69
CA GLY A 227 -1.78 14.95 5.64
C GLY A 227 -0.56 15.27 4.78
N CYS A 228 -0.31 14.47 3.75
CA CYS A 228 0.84 14.60 2.86
C CYS A 228 2.20 14.46 3.58
N GLU A 229 2.29 13.57 4.57
CA GLU A 229 3.57 13.28 5.27
C GLU A 229 4.62 12.70 4.30
N MET A 230 5.84 13.20 4.41
CA MET A 230 6.93 12.94 3.48
C MET A 230 7.91 11.90 4.04
N PRO A 231 8.31 10.87 3.26
CA PRO A 231 9.34 9.96 3.71
C PRO A 231 10.71 10.63 3.69
N ASN A 232 11.52 10.38 4.71
CA ASN A 232 12.94 10.71 4.70
C ASN A 232 13.77 9.71 3.89
N ARG A 233 13.29 8.46 3.77
CA ARG A 233 13.97 7.39 3.05
C ARG A 233 13.04 6.26 2.65
N TRP A 234 13.51 5.46 1.70
CA TRP A 234 12.85 4.28 1.17
C TRP A 234 13.77 3.07 1.33
N VAL A 235 13.26 1.99 1.87
CA VAL A 235 13.93 0.68 1.87
C VAL A 235 13.15 -0.20 0.91
N LEU A 236 13.82 -0.74 -0.11
CA LEU A 236 13.17 -1.50 -1.16
C LEU A 236 13.58 -2.96 -1.08
N TYR A 237 12.60 -3.85 -1.06
CA TYR A 237 12.80 -5.30 -1.12
C TYR A 237 12.11 -5.89 -2.34
N HIS A 238 12.78 -6.83 -2.99
CA HIS A 238 12.19 -7.71 -4.00
C HIS A 238 12.60 -9.15 -3.70
N TRP A 239 11.60 -10.02 -3.47
CA TRP A 239 11.80 -11.39 -2.94
C TRP A 239 12.56 -11.47 -1.60
N GLY A 240 12.46 -10.40 -0.81
CA GLY A 240 13.19 -10.24 0.45
C GLY A 240 14.63 -9.75 0.25
N GLU A 241 15.11 -9.64 -0.99
CA GLU A 241 16.44 -9.12 -1.33
C GLU A 241 16.41 -7.60 -1.37
N LEU A 242 17.43 -6.96 -0.78
CA LEU A 242 17.56 -5.52 -0.76
C LEU A 242 17.79 -4.97 -2.17
N ARG A 243 17.09 -3.88 -2.51
CA ARG A 243 17.22 -3.17 -3.79
C ARG A 243 17.67 -1.74 -3.54
N LEU A 244 18.71 -1.36 -4.25
CA LEU A 244 19.35 -0.04 -4.12
C LEU A 244 18.83 0.96 -5.16
N ASN A 245 18.03 0.49 -6.13
CA ASN A 245 17.57 1.29 -7.25
C ASN A 245 16.13 0.95 -7.63
N MET A 246 15.51 1.89 -8.31
CA MET A 246 14.27 1.72 -9.05
C MET A 246 14.46 2.24 -10.49
N GLY A 247 13.63 1.79 -11.42
CA GLY A 247 13.71 2.24 -12.81
C GLY A 247 13.59 3.76 -12.92
N LEU A 248 14.35 4.37 -13.86
CA LEU A 248 14.45 5.82 -14.00
C LEU A 248 13.08 6.51 -14.07
N TRP A 249 12.15 5.95 -14.86
CA TRP A 249 10.80 6.50 -14.99
C TRP A 249 10.05 6.54 -13.66
N LEU A 250 10.14 5.46 -12.87
CA LEU A 250 9.51 5.38 -11.55
C LEU A 250 10.16 6.36 -10.57
N LYS A 251 11.49 6.45 -10.59
CA LYS A 251 12.26 7.40 -9.78
C LYS A 251 11.81 8.83 -10.03
N THR A 252 11.73 9.25 -11.29
CA THR A 252 11.28 10.60 -11.67
C THR A 252 9.82 10.86 -11.28
N LEU A 253 8.94 9.86 -11.38
CA LEU A 253 7.56 10.00 -10.93
C LEU A 253 7.45 10.17 -9.42
N MET A 254 8.22 9.40 -8.64
CA MET A 254 8.27 9.54 -7.19
C MET A 254 8.88 10.87 -6.80
N GLU A 255 9.91 11.33 -7.51
CA GLU A 255 10.48 12.66 -7.31
C GLU A 255 9.46 13.78 -7.53
N ALA A 256 8.70 13.71 -8.62
CA ALA A 256 7.61 14.64 -8.89
C ALA A 256 6.51 14.58 -7.82
N THR A 257 6.15 13.38 -7.37
CA THR A 257 5.04 13.15 -6.42
C THR A 257 5.41 13.64 -5.02
N PHE A 258 6.63 13.36 -4.59
CA PHE A 258 7.16 13.64 -3.27
C PHE A 258 8.08 14.87 -3.22
N ASN A 259 8.00 15.77 -4.20
CA ASN A 259 8.73 17.04 -4.22
C ASN A 259 10.25 16.92 -3.95
N GLY A 260 10.90 15.87 -4.45
CA GLY A 260 12.33 15.63 -4.25
C GLY A 260 12.75 14.19 -4.52
N PRO A 261 14.01 13.96 -4.89
CA PRO A 261 14.47 12.64 -5.31
C PRO A 261 14.33 11.62 -4.16
N PRO A 262 13.79 10.41 -4.42
CA PRO A 262 13.68 9.40 -3.38
C PRO A 262 15.08 8.94 -2.95
N TYR A 263 15.35 9.04 -1.64
CA TYR A 263 16.56 8.47 -1.06
C TYR A 263 16.33 6.98 -0.77
N ILE A 264 17.05 6.12 -1.49
CA ILE A 264 16.99 4.67 -1.32
C ILE A 264 18.07 4.26 -0.33
N GLU A 265 17.64 3.75 0.81
CA GLU A 265 18.50 3.30 1.90
C GLU A 265 19.05 1.91 1.57
N GLY A 266 20.38 1.85 1.40
CA GLY A 266 21.14 0.62 1.18
C GLY A 266 21.83 0.07 2.42
N PHE A 267 21.72 0.77 3.56
CA PHE A 267 22.46 0.50 4.79
C PHE A 267 23.98 0.56 4.62
N GLU A 268 24.45 1.32 3.62
CA GLU A 268 25.87 1.55 3.38
C GLU A 268 26.49 2.30 4.58
N GLY A 269 27.60 1.79 5.10
CA GLY A 269 28.32 2.39 6.22
C GLY A 269 27.95 1.88 7.62
N PHE A 270 26.99 0.96 7.76
CA PHE A 270 26.69 0.34 9.06
C PHE A 270 27.68 -0.77 9.47
N GLY A 271 28.62 -1.15 8.60
CA GLY A 271 29.63 -2.17 8.87
C GLY A 271 29.04 -3.58 8.72
N ASP A 272 29.45 -4.50 9.59
CA ASP A 272 29.00 -5.90 9.64
C ASP A 272 27.47 -6.05 9.50
N ASP A 273 27.05 -6.92 8.57
CA ASP A 273 25.69 -7.38 8.26
C ASP A 273 24.87 -7.76 9.51
N SER A 274 25.54 -7.99 10.64
CA SER A 274 24.92 -8.30 11.93
C SER A 274 24.23 -7.12 12.63
N LYS A 275 24.54 -5.86 12.29
CA LYS A 275 24.04 -4.69 13.04
C LYS A 275 22.60 -4.30 12.68
N PRO A 276 21.69 -4.22 13.67
CA PRO A 276 20.32 -3.78 13.40
C PRO A 276 20.19 -2.29 13.11
N VAL A 277 19.24 -1.93 12.25
CA VAL A 277 18.81 -0.56 12.00
C VAL A 277 17.32 -0.46 12.34
N CYS A 278 16.98 0.37 13.32
CA CYS A 278 15.62 0.61 13.77
C CYS A 278 15.12 1.97 13.28
N PHE A 279 13.83 2.09 13.02
CA PHE A 279 13.24 3.32 12.48
C PHE A 279 12.32 3.99 13.51
N GLU A 280 12.48 5.29 13.68
CA GLU A 280 11.61 6.11 14.53
C GLU A 280 10.15 6.03 14.06
N LYS A 281 9.93 6.07 12.75
CA LYS A 281 8.65 5.78 12.11
C LYS A 281 8.88 4.94 10.85
N ALA A 282 8.05 3.92 10.66
CA ALA A 282 8.05 3.13 9.44
C ALA A 282 6.63 2.82 8.96
N VAL A 283 6.44 2.86 7.64
CA VAL A 283 5.25 2.37 6.95
C VAL A 283 5.70 1.28 5.98
N VAL A 284 5.14 0.10 6.12
CA VAL A 284 5.48 -1.07 5.30
C VAL A 284 4.32 -1.38 4.36
N MET A 285 4.60 -1.45 3.07
CA MET A 285 3.66 -1.92 2.05
C MET A 285 4.17 -3.25 1.50
N ARG A 286 3.36 -4.29 1.67
CA ARG A 286 3.66 -5.67 1.22
C ARG A 286 2.72 -6.14 0.13
N HIS A 287 1.66 -5.37 -0.06
CA HIS A 287 0.66 -5.54 -1.07
C HIS A 287 0.80 -4.38 -2.05
N ASN A 288 0.56 -4.66 -3.33
CA ASN A 288 0.44 -3.64 -4.35
C ASN A 288 -0.88 -2.88 -4.13
N GLU A 289 -1.64 -2.61 -5.18
CA GLU A 289 -2.90 -1.88 -5.10
C GLU A 289 -4.08 -2.68 -4.51
N GLY A 290 -3.79 -3.79 -3.80
CA GLY A 290 -4.77 -4.64 -3.15
C GLY A 290 -5.45 -3.93 -1.96
N GLY A 291 -6.74 -4.17 -1.78
CA GLY A 291 -7.56 -3.53 -0.75
C GLY A 291 -8.14 -2.16 -1.15
N MET A 292 -7.47 -1.42 -2.05
CA MET A 292 -7.97 -0.11 -2.49
C MET A 292 -9.23 -0.23 -3.36
N SER A 293 -10.21 0.62 -3.08
CA SER A 293 -11.37 0.82 -3.94
C SER A 293 -10.95 1.45 -5.28
N ARG A 294 -11.85 1.35 -6.26
CA ARG A 294 -11.63 1.96 -7.58
C ARG A 294 -11.52 3.47 -7.46
N GLU A 295 -12.36 4.08 -6.64
CA GLU A 295 -12.41 5.51 -6.37
C GLU A 295 -11.07 5.96 -5.77
N ARG A 296 -10.59 5.25 -4.74
CA ARG A 296 -9.34 5.57 -4.07
C ARG A 296 -8.15 5.47 -5.03
N ARG A 297 -8.12 4.41 -5.84
CA ARG A 297 -7.09 4.22 -6.88
C ARG A 297 -7.11 5.37 -7.90
N MET A 298 -8.28 5.77 -8.37
CA MET A 298 -8.42 6.88 -9.34
C MET A 298 -7.90 8.20 -8.76
N GLU A 299 -8.26 8.52 -7.51
CA GLU A 299 -7.80 9.72 -6.84
C GLU A 299 -6.27 9.80 -6.71
N VAL A 300 -5.64 8.68 -6.37
CA VAL A 300 -4.18 8.60 -6.21
C VAL A 300 -3.49 8.79 -7.55
N TYR A 301 -4.00 8.14 -8.60
CA TYR A 301 -3.47 8.34 -9.94
C TYR A 301 -3.67 9.77 -10.44
N ASP A 302 -4.79 10.43 -10.13
CA ASP A 302 -5.00 11.84 -10.47
C ASP A 302 -4.03 12.76 -9.74
N LEU A 303 -3.73 12.50 -8.47
CA LEU A 303 -2.69 13.22 -7.73
C LEU A 303 -1.31 13.07 -8.41
N MET A 304 -0.91 11.84 -8.74
CA MET A 304 0.38 11.57 -9.39
C MET A 304 0.46 12.24 -10.77
N ARG A 305 -0.62 12.22 -11.56
CA ARG A 305 -0.71 12.94 -12.84
C ARG A 305 -0.57 14.46 -12.64
N CYS A 306 -1.25 15.01 -11.64
CA CYS A 306 -1.18 16.44 -11.33
C CYS A 306 0.25 16.85 -10.97
N LYS A 307 0.91 16.08 -10.10
CA LYS A 307 2.30 16.29 -9.70
C LYS A 307 3.28 16.15 -10.86
N ALA A 308 3.12 15.13 -11.71
CA ALA A 308 3.96 14.94 -12.89
C ALA A 308 3.81 16.11 -13.89
N ARG A 309 2.59 16.60 -14.12
CA ARG A 309 2.36 17.77 -14.99
C ARG A 309 3.02 19.03 -14.43
N ALA A 310 2.88 19.28 -13.13
CA ALA A 310 3.52 20.40 -12.46
C ALA A 310 5.05 20.30 -12.56
N TYR A 311 5.62 19.12 -12.27
CA TYR A 311 7.06 18.86 -12.38
C TYR A 311 7.60 19.11 -13.79
N CYS A 312 6.83 18.77 -14.81
CA CYS A 312 7.21 18.93 -16.22
C CYS A 312 6.79 20.26 -16.85
N ASN A 313 6.26 21.22 -16.06
CA ASN A 313 5.73 22.51 -16.55
C ASN A 313 4.73 22.35 -17.71
N VAL A 314 3.91 21.31 -17.65
CA VAL A 314 2.88 21.05 -18.65
C VAL A 314 1.64 21.85 -18.29
N SER A 315 1.40 22.94 -19.01
CA SER A 315 0.22 23.78 -18.80
C SER A 315 -1.08 23.01 -19.05
N LEU A 316 -2.09 23.30 -18.23
CA LEU A 316 -3.48 22.93 -18.46
C LEU A 316 -4.23 23.99 -19.30
N GLU A 317 -3.63 25.16 -19.50
CA GLU A 317 -4.12 26.17 -20.45
C GLU A 317 -3.93 25.61 -21.85
N GLY A 318 -5.05 25.44 -22.58
CA GLY A 318 -5.11 24.58 -23.77
C GLY A 318 -6.10 23.41 -23.64
N ARG A 319 -6.94 23.37 -22.59
CA ARG A 319 -8.21 22.61 -22.63
C ARG A 319 -9.18 23.11 -23.70
N SER A 320 -8.96 24.31 -24.23
CA SER A 320 -9.58 24.76 -25.47
C SER A 320 -9.15 23.81 -26.57
N ALA A 321 -10.10 23.09 -27.17
CA ALA A 321 -9.78 22.25 -28.33
C ALA A 321 -8.98 23.11 -29.32
N GLU A 322 -7.81 22.63 -29.75
CA GLU A 322 -7.08 23.28 -30.83
C GLU A 322 -8.07 23.42 -31.99
N VAL A 323 -8.27 24.62 -32.49
CA VAL A 323 -9.30 24.90 -33.49
C VAL A 323 -8.60 25.12 -34.82
N ASN A 324 -9.08 24.49 -35.89
CA ASN A 324 -8.55 24.75 -37.22
C ASN A 324 -8.93 26.18 -37.69
N GLU A 325 -8.41 26.59 -38.85
CA GLU A 325 -8.68 27.91 -39.45
C GLU A 325 -10.17 28.22 -39.65
N ASN A 326 -11.01 27.18 -39.70
CA ASN A 326 -12.46 27.27 -39.91
C ASN A 326 -13.28 27.25 -38.60
N GLY A 327 -12.63 27.31 -37.43
CA GLY A 327 -13.37 27.28 -36.17
C GLY A 327 -13.77 25.87 -35.69
N VAL A 328 -13.28 24.79 -36.32
CA VAL A 328 -13.62 23.40 -35.97
C VAL A 328 -12.58 22.79 -35.01
N PRO A 329 -12.99 22.13 -33.92
CA PRO A 329 -12.10 21.39 -33.03
C PRO A 329 -11.26 20.33 -33.76
N VAL A 330 -9.95 20.38 -33.57
CA VAL A 330 -8.98 19.39 -34.05
C VAL A 330 -9.00 18.18 -33.12
N ILE A 331 -9.16 16.99 -33.69
CA ILE A 331 -9.12 15.72 -32.96
C ILE A 331 -7.72 15.15 -33.06
N GLY A 332 -6.92 15.28 -32.01
CA GLY A 332 -5.59 14.68 -31.94
C GLY A 332 -5.63 13.22 -31.47
N ILE A 333 -5.21 12.29 -32.33
CA ILE A 333 -5.01 10.87 -31.98
C ILE A 333 -3.51 10.60 -31.93
N THR A 334 -3.02 10.12 -30.78
CA THR A 334 -1.63 9.64 -30.67
C THR A 334 -1.60 8.14 -30.40
N MET A 335 -0.93 7.38 -31.27
CA MET A 335 -0.65 5.97 -31.04
C MET A 335 0.71 5.81 -30.34
N PHE A 336 0.66 5.34 -29.09
CA PHE A 336 1.86 5.02 -28.31
C PHE A 336 2.34 3.60 -28.61
N MET A 337 3.45 3.50 -29.34
CA MET A 337 4.06 2.26 -29.78
C MET A 337 5.16 1.80 -28.83
N ARG A 338 5.27 0.49 -28.68
CA ARG A 338 6.35 -0.18 -27.95
C ARG A 338 7.26 -0.85 -28.94
N THR A 339 8.56 -0.84 -28.65
CA THR A 339 9.55 -1.63 -29.38
C THR A 339 9.85 -2.95 -28.65
N GLY A 340 10.42 -3.92 -29.37
CA GLY A 340 10.90 -5.18 -28.80
C GLY A 340 9.89 -6.32 -28.83
N PRO A 341 10.04 -7.36 -27.98
CA PRO A 341 9.30 -8.63 -28.10
C PRO A 341 7.76 -8.55 -28.01
N ARG A 342 7.22 -7.41 -27.56
CA ARG A 342 5.78 -7.16 -27.44
C ARG A 342 5.28 -6.07 -28.41
N SER A 343 6.05 -5.74 -29.45
CA SER A 343 5.61 -4.83 -30.51
C SER A 343 4.66 -5.53 -31.49
N PHE A 344 4.01 -4.75 -32.35
CA PHE A 344 3.22 -5.31 -33.45
C PHE A 344 4.14 -5.97 -34.47
N LYS A 345 3.77 -7.15 -34.97
CA LYS A 345 4.53 -7.85 -36.03
C LYS A 345 4.66 -7.02 -37.31
N ASN A 346 3.63 -6.22 -37.63
CA ASN A 346 3.62 -5.31 -38.76
C ASN A 346 3.13 -3.94 -38.30
N GLU A 347 4.04 -3.15 -37.75
CA GLU A 347 3.74 -1.81 -37.24
C GLU A 347 3.16 -0.90 -38.31
N THR A 348 3.77 -0.89 -39.51
CA THR A 348 3.35 -0.05 -40.63
C THR A 348 1.91 -0.31 -41.05
N ALA A 349 1.47 -1.57 -41.06
CA ALA A 349 0.08 -1.90 -41.38
C ALA A 349 -0.89 -1.35 -40.33
N VAL A 350 -0.54 -1.44 -39.04
CA VAL A 350 -1.36 -0.90 -37.94
C VAL A 350 -1.42 0.62 -38.00
N ILE A 351 -0.27 1.29 -38.17
CA ILE A 351 -0.16 2.74 -38.38
C ILE A 351 -1.09 3.18 -39.52
N GLY A 352 -1.00 2.51 -40.68
CA GLY A 352 -1.80 2.85 -41.84
C GLY A 352 -3.32 2.64 -41.64
N ILE A 353 -3.75 1.74 -40.76
CA ILE A 353 -5.17 1.61 -40.40
C ILE A 353 -5.65 2.86 -39.67
N PHE A 354 -4.96 3.27 -38.60
CA PHE A 354 -5.37 4.43 -37.80
C PHE A 354 -5.25 5.74 -38.59
N GLU A 355 -4.23 5.88 -39.42
CA GLU A 355 -4.08 7.04 -40.29
C GLU A 355 -5.26 7.15 -41.28
N ARG A 356 -5.65 6.04 -41.94
CA ARG A 356 -6.81 6.02 -42.84
C ARG A 356 -8.13 6.31 -42.12
N GLU A 357 -8.33 5.79 -40.92
CA GLU A 357 -9.54 6.08 -40.15
C GLU A 357 -9.59 7.53 -39.67
N CYS A 358 -8.46 8.09 -39.24
CA CYS A 358 -8.36 9.51 -38.87
C CYS A 358 -8.65 10.41 -40.09
N ALA A 359 -8.15 10.07 -41.27
CA ALA A 359 -8.40 10.83 -42.51
C ALA A 359 -9.89 10.90 -42.93
N LYS A 360 -10.77 10.05 -42.38
CA LYS A 360 -12.23 10.12 -42.63
C LYS A 360 -12.94 11.16 -41.75
N VAL A 361 -12.27 11.69 -40.73
CA VAL A 361 -12.84 12.63 -39.76
C VAL A 361 -12.21 14.01 -40.01
N ASP A 362 -13.05 14.99 -40.31
CA ASP A 362 -12.60 16.36 -40.51
C ASP A 362 -11.82 16.86 -39.30
N SER A 363 -10.67 17.49 -39.56
CA SER A 363 -9.78 18.02 -38.52
C SER A 363 -9.16 16.96 -37.59
N CYS A 364 -9.10 15.70 -38.00
CA CYS A 364 -8.34 14.70 -37.25
C CYS A 364 -6.84 14.75 -37.58
N ARG A 365 -6.00 14.74 -36.54
CA ARG A 365 -4.54 14.67 -36.64
C ARG A 365 -4.04 13.39 -35.99
N PHE A 366 -3.39 12.54 -36.77
CA PHE A 366 -2.78 11.31 -36.28
C PHE A 366 -1.27 11.49 -36.05
N MET A 367 -0.77 10.98 -34.93
CA MET A 367 0.66 10.95 -34.60
C MET A 367 1.03 9.58 -34.03
N VAL A 368 2.23 9.11 -34.36
CA VAL A 368 2.83 7.91 -33.77
C VAL A 368 3.95 8.35 -32.84
N ALA A 369 3.96 7.84 -31.62
CA ALA A 369 5.00 8.11 -30.63
C ALA A 369 5.55 6.79 -30.08
N TYR A 370 6.87 6.67 -29.99
CA TYR A 370 7.52 5.47 -29.47
C TYR A 370 7.94 5.70 -28.02
N SER A 371 7.41 4.89 -27.09
CA SER A 371 7.58 5.14 -25.64
C SER A 371 9.03 5.16 -25.19
N ASN A 372 9.88 4.34 -25.83
CA ASN A 372 11.31 4.23 -25.56
C ASN A 372 12.13 5.42 -26.08
N ASN A 373 11.57 6.25 -26.96
CA ASN A 373 12.24 7.43 -27.52
C ASN A 373 11.86 8.73 -26.79
N LEU A 374 10.97 8.67 -25.80
CA LEU A 374 10.48 9.83 -25.08
C LEU A 374 11.04 9.84 -23.66
N SER A 375 11.57 11.00 -23.24
CA SER A 375 11.82 11.32 -21.85
C SER A 375 10.53 11.30 -21.03
N PHE A 376 10.67 11.27 -19.69
CA PHE A 376 9.52 11.31 -18.78
C PHE A 376 8.59 12.49 -19.08
N CYS A 377 9.11 13.71 -19.23
CA CYS A 377 8.30 14.90 -19.46
C CYS A 377 7.73 15.01 -20.87
N GLU A 378 8.38 14.41 -21.87
CA GLU A 378 7.77 14.25 -23.20
C GLU A 378 6.59 13.29 -23.14
N GLN A 379 6.69 12.18 -22.40
CA GLN A 379 5.54 11.28 -22.18
C GLN A 379 4.39 11.99 -21.47
N VAL A 380 4.66 12.77 -20.42
CA VAL A 380 3.65 13.60 -19.73
C VAL A 380 3.02 14.64 -20.68
N SER A 381 3.82 15.23 -21.57
CA SER A 381 3.33 16.19 -22.56
C SER A 381 2.46 15.54 -23.64
N VAL A 382 2.83 14.39 -24.16
CA VAL A 382 2.02 13.71 -25.19
C VAL A 382 0.71 13.19 -24.59
N LEU A 383 0.74 12.75 -23.33
CA LEU A 383 -0.41 12.23 -22.59
C LEU A 383 -1.20 13.34 -21.86
N ARG A 384 -1.07 14.60 -22.29
CA ARG A 384 -1.76 15.78 -21.72
C ARG A 384 -3.24 15.53 -21.45
N ILE A 385 -3.93 14.94 -22.43
CA ILE A 385 -5.38 14.67 -22.41
C ILE A 385 -5.70 13.27 -21.87
N LEU A 386 -4.82 12.30 -22.11
CA LEU A 386 -4.99 10.90 -21.74
C LEU A 386 -3.71 10.37 -21.10
N PHE A 387 -3.48 10.67 -19.82
CA PHE A 387 -2.59 9.79 -19.04
C PHE A 387 -3.39 8.58 -18.59
N SER A 388 -3.76 7.73 -19.55
CA SER A 388 -4.12 6.35 -19.28
C SER A 388 -2.87 5.63 -18.81
N LEU A 389 -2.59 5.74 -17.51
CA LEU A 389 -2.21 4.52 -16.80
C LEU A 389 -3.33 3.53 -17.13
N PRO A 390 -3.02 2.40 -17.78
CA PRO A 390 -4.00 1.45 -18.27
C PRO A 390 -4.97 1.21 -17.13
N ARG A 391 -6.23 1.56 -17.40
CA ARG A 391 -7.34 1.14 -16.57
C ARG A 391 -7.30 -0.39 -16.62
N LEU A 392 -6.85 -0.99 -15.51
CA LEU A 392 -7.14 -2.39 -15.23
C LEU A 392 -8.61 -2.50 -14.82
#